data_AF-A0A926BWG1-F1
#
_entry.id   AF-A0A926BWG1-F1
#
_cell.length_a   1.000
_cell.length_b   1.000
_cell.length_c   1.000
_cell.angle_alpha   90.00
_cell.angle_beta   90.00
_cell.angle_gamma   90.00
#
_symmetry.space_group_name_H-M   'P 1'
#
loop_
_entity.id
_entity.type
_entity.pdbx_description
1 polymer ?
#
loop_
_entity_poly.entity_id
_entity_poly.type
_entity_poly.pdbx_seq_one_letter_code
_entity_poly.pdbx_strand_id
1 'polypeptide(L)'
;MLLTGQRSYFELNVLGYEYDAASPFHTDRNTLRLALRAGWQQHRSTASAPLLLTWETNTLLAWFTHLLKNGRSLPRLQFSEPCLKFECVSATTDEFLIQIQMAYEVAPDWHQNPEQPFWLPVVVRSAQLQEAVQQLQQQVKRFPVRS
;
A
#
# COMPACT_ATOMS: atom_id res chain seq x y z
N MET A 1 1.64 2.22 7.97
CA MET A 1 2.58 1.17 7.50
C MET A 1 3.67 1.89 6.75
N LEU A 2 4.93 1.67 7.11
CA LEU A 2 6.09 2.29 6.46
C LEU A 2 7.04 1.23 5.91
N LEU A 3 7.27 1.27 4.60
CA LEU A 3 8.35 0.57 3.92
C LEU A 3 9.49 1.55 3.68
N THR A 4 10.67 1.25 4.19
CA THR A 4 11.85 2.12 4.05
C THR A 4 12.98 1.36 3.37
N GLY A 5 13.54 1.96 2.33
CA GLY A 5 14.80 1.56 1.72
C GLY A 5 15.83 2.68 1.76
N GLN A 6 17.02 2.43 1.23
CA GLN A 6 18.11 3.41 1.29
C GLN A 6 17.84 4.70 0.50
N ARG A 7 17.07 4.61 -0.60
CA ARG A 7 16.83 5.73 -1.53
C ARG A 7 15.36 6.06 -1.74
N SER A 8 14.48 5.33 -1.05
CA SER A 8 13.04 5.43 -1.20
C SER A 8 12.31 5.00 0.04
N TYR A 9 11.10 5.50 0.20
CA TYR A 9 10.17 5.02 1.21
C TYR A 9 8.74 5.12 0.68
N PHE A 10 7.87 4.29 1.24
CA PHE A 10 6.45 4.33 1.02
C PHE A 10 5.71 4.16 2.34
N GLU A 11 4.81 5.08 2.63
CA GLU A 11 3.96 5.04 3.80
C GLU A 11 2.49 5.01 3.36
N LEU A 12 1.73 4.11 3.98
CA LEU A 12 0.28 3.98 3.83
C LEU A 12 -0.35 3.98 5.21
N ASN A 13 -1.22 4.96 5.45
CA ASN A 13 -2.00 5.07 6.69
C ASN A 13 -3.50 5.13 6.38
N VAL A 14 -4.30 4.30 7.06
CA VAL A 14 -5.75 4.39 7.03
C VAL A 14 -6.19 5.57 7.89
N LEU A 15 -6.82 6.56 7.27
CA LEU A 15 -7.36 7.74 7.95
C LEU A 15 -8.73 7.45 8.59
N GLY A 16 -9.53 6.65 7.89
CA GLY A 16 -10.89 6.33 8.29
C GLY A 16 -11.66 5.66 7.15
N TYR A 17 -12.96 5.49 7.38
CA TYR A 17 -13.90 5.11 6.32
C TYR A 17 -14.28 6.37 5.55
N GLU A 18 -14.43 6.26 4.23
CA GLU A 18 -14.83 7.38 3.38
C GLU A 18 -16.30 7.75 3.60
N TYR A 19 -17.16 6.75 3.81
CA TYR A 19 -18.60 6.92 3.94
C TYR A 19 -19.11 6.55 5.34
N ASP A 20 -20.31 7.04 5.64
CA ASP A 20 -21.03 6.74 6.87
C ASP A 20 -21.41 5.25 6.96
N ALA A 21 -21.46 4.72 8.19
CA ALA A 21 -21.85 3.33 8.45
C ALA A 21 -23.31 3.03 8.05
N ALA A 22 -24.16 4.04 7.91
CA ALA A 22 -25.54 3.94 7.45
C ALA A 22 -25.69 3.95 5.91
N SER A 23 -24.59 4.03 5.14
CA SER A 23 -24.69 3.95 3.67
C SER A 23 -25.41 2.66 3.25
N PRO A 24 -26.37 2.72 2.31
CA PRO A 24 -27.10 1.54 1.86
C PRO A 24 -26.20 0.55 1.09
N PHE A 25 -25.03 0.99 0.64
CA PHE A 25 -24.09 0.16 -0.12
C PHE A 25 -23.02 -0.43 0.79
N HIS A 26 -22.89 -1.76 0.78
CA HIS A 26 -21.88 -2.47 1.58
C HIS A 26 -20.44 -2.08 1.19
N THR A 27 -20.19 -1.78 -0.09
CA THR A 27 -18.89 -1.28 -0.56
C THR A 27 -18.55 0.06 0.07
N ASP A 28 -19.46 1.04 0.02
CA ASP A 28 -19.24 2.39 0.55
C ASP A 28 -18.93 2.36 2.05
N ARG A 29 -19.70 1.58 2.82
CA ARG A 29 -19.46 1.39 4.26
C ARG A 29 -18.06 0.86 4.57
N ASN A 30 -17.41 0.21 3.60
CA ASN A 30 -16.12 -0.44 3.73
C ASN A 30 -15.01 0.21 2.91
N THR A 31 -15.28 1.31 2.20
CA THR A 31 -14.27 2.10 1.50
C THR A 31 -13.43 2.85 2.52
N LEU A 32 -12.11 2.68 2.47
CA LEU A 32 -11.15 3.33 3.35
C LEU A 32 -10.46 4.49 2.65
N ARG A 33 -10.46 5.64 3.32
CA ARG A 33 -9.65 6.79 2.95
C ARG A 33 -8.24 6.59 3.49
N LEU A 34 -7.26 6.62 2.60
CA LEU A 34 -5.86 6.42 2.93
C LEU A 34 -5.08 7.73 2.77
N ALA A 35 -4.07 7.92 3.60
CA ALA A 35 -2.98 8.86 3.39
C ALA A 35 -1.75 8.10 2.91
N LEU A 36 -1.20 8.53 1.79
CA LEU A 36 0.02 8.01 1.21
C LEU A 36 1.13 9.03 1.30
N ARG A 37 2.34 8.57 1.61
CA ARG A 37 3.56 9.37 1.49
C ARG A 37 4.61 8.54 0.78
N ALA A 38 5.20 9.06 -0.27
CA ALA A 38 6.29 8.41 -0.98
C ALA A 38 7.49 9.34 -1.05
N GLY A 39 8.68 8.75 -1.03
CA GLY A 39 9.91 9.45 -1.34
C GLY A 39 10.75 8.61 -2.28
N TRP A 40 11.37 9.26 -3.25
CA TRP A 40 12.33 8.65 -4.15
C TRP A 40 13.39 9.67 -4.54
N GLN A 41 14.66 9.34 -4.28
CA GLN A 41 15.77 10.27 -4.46
C GLN A 41 15.55 11.57 -3.67
N GLN A 42 15.47 12.72 -4.35
CA GLN A 42 15.20 14.03 -3.73
C GLN A 42 13.72 14.44 -3.79
N HIS A 43 12.87 13.62 -4.41
CA HIS A 43 11.46 13.91 -4.56
C HIS A 43 10.63 13.26 -3.45
N ARG A 44 9.56 13.95 -3.08
CA ARG A 44 8.57 13.48 -2.11
C ARG A 44 7.20 13.78 -2.66
N SER A 45 6.26 12.89 -2.43
CA SER A 45 4.85 13.12 -2.73
C SER A 45 3.98 12.68 -1.57
N THR A 46 2.83 13.33 -1.46
CA THR A 46 1.79 12.98 -0.50
C THR A 46 0.44 13.00 -1.20
N ALA A 47 -0.40 12.02 -0.94
CA ALA A 47 -1.74 11.96 -1.48
C ALA A 47 -2.71 11.47 -0.41
N SER A 48 -4.00 11.78 -0.56
CA SER A 48 -5.04 11.17 0.25
C SER A 48 -6.29 10.93 -0.57
N ALA A 49 -6.74 9.67 -0.61
CA ALA A 49 -7.83 9.24 -1.47
C ALA A 49 -8.54 7.99 -0.90
N PRO A 50 -9.80 7.74 -1.26
CA PRO A 50 -10.46 6.45 -1.05
C PRO A 50 -9.87 5.42 -2.03
N LEU A 51 -9.07 4.47 -1.53
CA LEU A 51 -8.25 3.60 -2.40
C LEU A 51 -8.46 2.11 -2.19
N LEU A 52 -8.78 1.70 -0.97
CA LEU A 52 -8.89 0.29 -0.61
C LEU A 52 -10.17 0.04 0.17
N LEU A 53 -10.73 -1.14 -0.04
CA LEU A 53 -11.76 -1.69 0.81
C LEU A 53 -11.12 -2.33 2.06
N THR A 54 -11.90 -2.47 3.13
CA THR A 54 -11.46 -3.12 4.37
C THR A 54 -10.89 -4.53 4.12
N TRP A 55 -11.52 -5.31 3.24
CA TRP A 55 -11.01 -6.64 2.86
C TRP A 55 -9.78 -6.58 1.95
N GLU A 56 -9.63 -5.57 1.09
CA GLU A 56 -8.42 -5.39 0.27
C GLU A 56 -7.20 -5.05 1.13
N THR A 57 -7.42 -4.33 2.24
CA THR A 57 -6.37 -4.04 3.23
C THR A 57 -5.94 -5.31 3.96
N ASN A 58 -6.87 -6.24 4.21
CA ASN A 58 -6.56 -7.58 4.72
C ASN A 58 -5.76 -8.40 3.68
N THR A 59 -6.14 -8.33 2.40
CA THR A 59 -5.39 -8.97 1.31
C THR A 59 -3.97 -8.44 1.21
N LEU A 60 -3.77 -7.12 1.32
CA LEU A 60 -2.43 -6.51 1.35
C LEU A 60 -1.61 -7.02 2.55
N LEU A 61 -2.22 -7.09 3.74
CA LEU A 61 -1.57 -7.64 4.93
C LEU A 61 -1.16 -9.10 4.74
N ALA A 62 -2.05 -9.93 4.17
CA ALA A 62 -1.77 -11.32 3.88
C ALA A 62 -0.63 -11.47 2.86
N TRP A 63 -0.60 -10.61 1.84
CA TRP A 63 0.43 -10.60 0.82
C TRP A 63 1.82 -10.31 1.40
N PHE A 64 1.97 -9.25 2.21
CA PHE A 64 3.25 -8.97 2.88
C PHE A 64 3.65 -10.05 3.90
N THR A 65 2.68 -10.60 4.64
CA THR A 65 2.93 -11.69 5.59
C THR A 65 3.46 -12.93 4.88
N HIS A 66 2.92 -13.25 3.69
CA HIS A 66 3.42 -14.35 2.88
C HIS A 66 4.83 -14.08 2.35
N LEU A 67 5.12 -12.87 1.87
CA LEU A 67 6.48 -12.50 1.44
C LEU A 67 7.49 -12.75 2.55
N LEU A 68 7.22 -12.24 3.77
CA LEU A 68 8.08 -12.45 4.93
C LEU A 68 8.31 -13.93 5.26
N LYS A 69 7.23 -14.73 5.25
CA LYS A 69 7.31 -16.13 5.66
C LYS A 69 8.06 -16.99 4.65
N ASN A 70 7.86 -16.74 3.37
CA ASN A 70 8.28 -17.65 2.32
C ASN A 70 9.50 -17.17 1.53
N GLY A 71 9.88 -15.89 1.63
CA GLY A 71 11.05 -15.32 0.96
C GLY A 71 10.99 -15.45 -0.57
N ARG A 72 9.78 -15.48 -1.14
CA ARG A 72 9.54 -15.72 -2.57
C ARG A 72 8.69 -14.61 -3.16
N SER A 73 8.97 -14.26 -4.41
CA SER A 73 8.11 -13.38 -5.20
C SER A 73 6.69 -13.95 -5.30
N LEU A 74 5.71 -13.05 -5.25
CA LEU A 74 4.29 -13.34 -5.38
C LEU A 74 3.76 -12.70 -6.66
N PRO A 75 2.63 -13.20 -7.21
CA PRO A 75 1.90 -12.47 -8.24
C PRO A 75 1.62 -11.02 -7.80
N ARG A 76 1.60 -10.14 -8.80
CA ARG A 76 1.24 -8.73 -8.60
C ARG A 76 -0.11 -8.63 -7.89
N LEU A 77 -0.14 -7.90 -6.78
CA LEU A 77 -1.36 -7.56 -6.07
C LEU A 77 -1.98 -6.32 -6.70
N GLN A 78 -3.27 -6.42 -7.03
CA GLN A 78 -4.07 -5.36 -7.61
C GLN A 78 -5.37 -5.24 -6.82
N PHE A 79 -5.96 -4.04 -6.85
CA PHE A 79 -7.19 -3.71 -6.14
C PHE A 79 -8.27 -3.25 -7.13
N SER A 80 -9.48 -3.06 -6.61
CA SER A 80 -10.62 -2.57 -7.37
C SER A 80 -10.36 -1.19 -7.93
N GLU A 81 -9.78 -0.30 -7.12
CA GLU A 81 -9.28 1.00 -7.60
C GLU A 81 -7.89 0.82 -8.25
N PRO A 82 -7.71 1.24 -9.52
CA PRO A 82 -6.49 0.97 -10.28
C PRO A 82 -5.30 1.87 -9.91
N CYS A 83 -5.38 2.56 -8.78
CA CYS A 83 -4.45 3.61 -8.36
C CYS A 83 -3.22 3.07 -7.62
N LEU A 84 -3.33 1.88 -7.03
CA LEU A 84 -2.24 1.18 -6.34
C LEU A 84 -2.07 -0.26 -6.84
N LYS A 85 -0.82 -0.68 -7.03
CA LYS A 85 -0.45 -2.09 -7.25
C LYS A 85 0.85 -2.39 -6.54
N PHE A 86 1.01 -3.62 -6.07
CA PHE A 86 2.23 -4.08 -5.41
C PHE A 86 2.80 -5.29 -6.15
N GLU A 87 4.11 -5.28 -6.35
CA GLU A 87 4.84 -6.36 -6.99
C GLU A 87 6.15 -6.61 -6.25
N CYS A 88 6.48 -7.87 -5.98
CA CYS A 88 7.78 -8.24 -5.42
C CYS A 88 8.67 -8.72 -6.56
N VAL A 89 9.59 -7.87 -7.03
CA VAL A 89 10.43 -8.17 -8.19
C VAL A 89 11.55 -9.16 -7.83
N SER A 90 12.09 -9.04 -6.61
CA SER A 90 13.06 -10.00 -6.07
C SER A 90 12.88 -10.15 -4.56
N ALA A 91 13.19 -11.33 -4.06
CA ALA A 91 13.17 -11.65 -2.65
C ALA A 91 14.38 -12.53 -2.32
N THR A 92 15.07 -12.19 -1.24
CA THR A 92 16.11 -12.99 -0.61
C THR A 92 15.72 -13.24 0.84
N THR A 93 16.58 -13.91 1.60
CA THR A 93 16.32 -14.15 3.04
C THR A 93 16.24 -12.85 3.85
N ASP A 94 16.96 -11.79 3.44
CA ASP A 94 17.09 -10.56 4.25
C ASP A 94 16.56 -9.30 3.55
N GLU A 95 16.40 -9.31 2.22
CA GLU A 95 15.96 -8.14 1.45
C GLU A 95 14.91 -8.49 0.39
N PHE A 96 13.98 -7.55 0.18
CA PHE A 96 12.90 -7.61 -0.79
C PHE A 96 12.92 -6.35 -1.66
N LEU A 97 12.87 -6.50 -2.97
CA LEU A 97 12.60 -5.39 -3.89
C LEU A 97 11.11 -5.36 -4.20
N ILE A 98 10.42 -4.37 -3.64
CA ILE A 98 8.99 -4.15 -3.83
C ILE A 98 8.79 -2.96 -4.76
N GLN A 99 8.08 -3.18 -5.85
CA GLN A 99 7.61 -2.12 -6.73
C GLN A 99 6.17 -1.76 -6.40
N ILE A 100 5.93 -0.47 -6.21
CA ILE A 100 4.62 0.06 -5.85
C ILE A 100 4.18 0.99 -6.97
N GLN A 101 3.15 0.57 -7.71
CA GLN A 101 2.51 1.41 -8.70
C GLN A 101 1.70 2.49 -8.01
N MET A 102 1.85 3.74 -8.46
CA MET A 102 1.04 4.87 -8.08
C MET A 102 0.53 5.57 -9.35
N ALA A 103 -0.79 5.66 -9.51
CA ALA A 103 -1.45 6.20 -10.69
C ALA A 103 -2.59 7.17 -10.31
N TYR A 104 -3.07 7.92 -11.29
CA TYR A 104 -4.22 8.82 -11.14
C TYR A 104 -4.07 9.77 -9.94
N GLU A 105 -5.03 9.79 -9.01
CA GLU A 105 -5.06 10.71 -7.86
C GLU A 105 -3.96 10.47 -6.83
N VAL A 106 -3.19 9.39 -6.94
CA VAL A 106 -2.02 9.13 -6.09
C VAL A 106 -0.69 9.13 -6.85
N ALA A 107 -0.71 9.44 -8.15
CA ALA A 107 0.51 9.66 -8.90
C ALA A 107 1.31 10.81 -8.24
N PRO A 108 2.63 10.69 -8.11
CA PRO A 108 3.45 11.80 -7.61
C PRO A 108 3.27 13.04 -8.47
N ASP A 109 3.14 14.20 -7.84
CA ASP A 109 2.97 15.51 -8.49
C ASP A 109 4.16 15.90 -9.38
N TRP A 110 5.36 15.42 -9.05
CA TRP A 110 6.56 15.59 -9.85
C TRP A 110 6.68 14.59 -11.01
N HIS A 111 5.79 13.60 -11.13
CA HIS A 111 5.77 12.67 -12.25
C HIS A 111 5.13 13.32 -13.46
N GLN A 112 5.93 13.59 -14.50
CA GLN A 112 5.53 14.45 -15.62
C GLN A 112 4.58 13.79 -16.62
N ASN A 113 4.40 12.46 -16.58
CA ASN A 113 3.57 11.74 -17.54
C ASN A 113 2.27 11.24 -16.88
N PRO A 114 1.14 11.94 -17.04
CA PRO A 114 -0.13 11.53 -16.45
C PRO A 114 -0.72 10.26 -17.08
N GLU A 115 -0.27 9.87 -18.28
CA GLU A 115 -0.76 8.68 -18.99
C GLU A 115 -0.06 7.39 -18.56
N GLN A 116 1.06 7.49 -17.86
CA GLN A 116 1.83 6.34 -17.39
C GLN A 116 1.90 6.31 -15.88
N PRO A 117 1.65 5.15 -15.25
CA PRO A 117 1.77 5.05 -13.81
C PRO A 117 3.23 5.17 -13.38
N PHE A 118 3.45 5.78 -12.22
CA PHE A 118 4.77 5.81 -11.61
C PHE A 118 5.00 4.52 -10.81
N TRP A 119 6.17 3.90 -10.96
CA TRP A 119 6.56 2.72 -10.18
C TRP A 119 7.66 3.09 -9.20
N LEU A 120 7.33 3.05 -7.91
CA LEU A 120 8.27 3.29 -6.83
C LEU A 120 9.00 2.00 -6.44
N PRO A 121 10.32 1.89 -6.67
CA PRO A 121 11.09 0.78 -6.14
C PRO A 121 11.43 1.03 -4.66
N VAL A 122 11.14 0.08 -3.79
CA VAL A 122 11.54 0.08 -2.38
C VAL A 122 12.28 -1.21 -2.07
N VAL A 123 13.58 -1.11 -1.78
CA VAL A 123 14.37 -2.23 -1.26
C VAL A 123 14.22 -2.22 0.25
N VAL A 124 13.50 -3.18 0.80
CA VAL A 124 13.17 -3.27 2.23
C VAL A 124 13.84 -4.48 2.86
N ARG A 125 14.41 -4.31 4.05
CA ARG A 125 14.96 -5.44 4.82
C ARG A 125 13.86 -6.23 5.51
N SER A 126 14.11 -7.50 5.78
CA SER A 126 13.16 -8.40 6.45
C SER A 126 12.64 -7.83 7.78
N ALA A 127 13.52 -7.28 8.62
CA ALA A 127 13.12 -6.64 9.87
C ALA A 127 12.17 -5.44 9.67
N GLN A 128 12.45 -4.58 8.69
CA GLN A 128 11.61 -3.42 8.37
C GLN A 128 10.27 -3.84 7.77
N LEU A 129 10.27 -4.89 6.94
CA LEU A 129 9.04 -5.45 6.38
C LEU A 129 8.19 -6.09 7.49
N GLN A 130 8.79 -6.72 8.49
CA GLN A 130 8.09 -7.23 9.67
C GLN A 130 7.43 -6.11 10.48
N GLU A 131 8.13 -5.00 10.71
CA GLU A 131 7.56 -3.81 11.36
C GLU A 131 6.40 -3.23 10.54
N ALA A 132 6.56 -3.13 9.21
CA ALA A 132 5.51 -2.66 8.30
C ALA A 132 4.25 -3.55 8.40
N VAL A 133 4.42 -4.87 8.42
CA VAL A 133 3.32 -5.83 8.60
C VAL A 133 2.61 -5.63 9.94
N GLN A 134 3.35 -5.44 11.03
CA GLN A 134 2.75 -5.16 12.34
C GLN A 134 1.95 -3.85 12.34
N GLN A 135 2.49 -2.79 11.74
CA GLN A 135 1.80 -1.51 11.60
C GLN A 135 0.54 -1.63 10.75
N LEU A 136 0.58 -2.39 9.64
CA LEU A 136 -0.59 -2.63 8.81
C LEU A 136 -1.64 -3.47 9.56
N GLN A 137 -1.22 -4.48 10.30
CA GLN A 137 -2.10 -5.31 11.12
C GLN A 137 -2.84 -4.49 12.19
N GLN A 138 -2.17 -3.54 12.84
CA GLN A 138 -2.80 -2.65 13.81
C GLN A 138 -3.87 -1.78 13.15
N GLN A 139 -3.61 -1.26 11.96
CA GLN A 139 -4.59 -0.46 11.21
C GLN A 139 -5.79 -1.31 10.78
N VAL A 140 -5.57 -2.52 10.27
CA VAL A 140 -6.65 -3.47 9.92
C VAL A 140 -7.55 -3.76 11.11
N LYS A 141 -6.97 -3.96 12.31
CA LYS A 141 -7.75 -4.16 13.54
C LYS A 141 -8.58 -2.93 13.94
N ARG A 142 -8.07 -1.73 13.68
CA ARG A 142 -8.76 -0.47 13.98
C ARG A 142 -9.90 -0.17 13.02
N PHE A 143 -9.82 -0.67 11.79
CA PHE A 143 -10.80 -0.44 10.73
C PHE A 143 -11.35 -1.76 10.18
N PRO A 144 -12.16 -2.50 10.97
CA PRO A 144 -12.72 -3.79 10.56
C PRO A 144 -13.78 -3.63 9.45
N VAL A 145 -14.15 -4.75 8.84
CA VAL A 145 -15.30 -4.80 7.92
C VAL A 145 -16.58 -4.37 8.68
N ARG A 146 -17.35 -3.45 8.10
CA ARG A 146 -18.66 -3.02 8.60
C ARG A 146 -19.77 -3.82 7.92
N SER A 147 -20.71 -4.34 8.73
CA SER A 147 -21.90 -5.07 8.28
C SER A 147 -22.98 -4.14 7.79
#